data_AF-A0A7C6LEI2-F1
#
_entry.id   AF-A0A7C6LEI2-F1
#
_cell.length_a   1.000
_cell.length_b   1.000
_cell.length_c   1.000
_cell.angle_alpha   90.00
_cell.angle_beta   90.00
_cell.angle_gamma   90.00
#
_symmetry.space_group_name_H-M   'P 1'
#
loop_
_entity.id
_entity.type
_entity.pdbx_description
1 polymer ?
#
loop_
_entity_poly.entity_id
_entity_poly.type
_entity_poly.pdbx_seq_one_letter_code
_entity_poly.pdbx_strand_id
1 'polypeptide(L)'
;MNCLNKNLNLSDYLALLARWVKAAERDYHPLDGTPDLGYYGTAYRHWGHQSIANYASAYATLATLASDDIIAISGVSRDFLYERALAALRYFLRLHTTGDLVSQDGTKWGTDWISGNLFLRGVAAIDALWDKFTDEDKQRVEKMVEAEAEHLMKQPIICNRWPERPELGRTNAEANSWNGSMLLHAIIYLPDHARKAAWWEQACRYFINTLSVPQDAEDQRLVDGRPIAEWHVGANLHPNFGFEHHGFLHFGYMVISLEELVFTWAQCRRHRLAPPQSLFHHWQEVWQVIKHSYISPGRLGYLAGEDWSRYLYCQAYFISMLPGLQKRLGDADARFMELELFDNVKLEQTANGDGSFCAKRLAALAAKDPVAFYRFESDYPGFFARAAVYYTLQDEGKLPAPPAPAEFEQHLAGIYQEPDAKFISQRTPTRLP
;
A
#
# COMPACT_ATOMS: atom_id res chain seq x y z
N MET A 1 5.89 19.69 -23.75
CA MET A 1 4.85 18.99 -22.97
C MET A 1 4.53 17.71 -23.72
N ASN A 2 4.91 16.54 -23.19
CA ASN A 2 4.42 15.30 -23.75
C ASN A 2 2.90 15.28 -23.56
N CYS A 3 2.15 14.93 -24.59
CA CYS A 3 0.72 14.69 -24.46
C CYS A 3 0.54 13.56 -23.44
N LEU A 4 -0.03 13.86 -22.27
CA LEU A 4 -0.39 12.85 -21.26
C LEU A 4 -1.16 11.72 -21.94
N ASN A 5 -0.79 10.47 -21.68
CA ASN A 5 -1.56 9.33 -22.15
C ASN A 5 -2.91 9.32 -21.44
N LYS A 6 -3.95 9.90 -22.05
CA LYS A 6 -5.29 10.00 -21.44
C LYS A 6 -5.96 8.64 -21.18
N ASN A 7 -5.44 7.57 -21.78
CA ASN A 7 -6.03 6.24 -21.78
C ASN A 7 -5.30 5.23 -20.90
N LEU A 8 -4.55 5.68 -19.88
CA LEU A 8 -3.92 4.79 -18.90
C LEU A 8 -4.92 3.75 -18.37
N ASN A 9 -4.56 2.48 -18.48
CA ASN A 9 -5.39 1.33 -18.12
C ASN A 9 -4.55 0.19 -17.53
N LEU A 10 -5.21 -0.93 -17.19
CA LEU A 10 -4.58 -2.12 -16.61
C LEU A 10 -3.36 -2.61 -17.41
N SER A 11 -3.46 -2.68 -18.73
CA SER A 11 -2.38 -3.20 -19.59
C SER A 11 -1.10 -2.37 -19.48
N ASP A 12 -1.20 -1.06 -19.25
CA ASP A 12 -0.05 -0.19 -19.08
C ASP A 12 0.73 -0.53 -17.78
N TYR A 13 0.02 -0.75 -16.68
CA TYR A 13 0.60 -1.19 -15.41
C TYR A 13 1.29 -2.56 -15.56
N LEU A 14 0.59 -3.52 -16.17
CA LEU A 14 1.12 -4.86 -16.38
C LEU A 14 2.34 -4.86 -17.32
N ALA A 15 2.41 -3.94 -18.29
CA ALA A 15 3.57 -3.81 -19.16
C ALA A 15 4.83 -3.32 -18.41
N LEU A 16 4.71 -2.41 -17.43
CA LEU A 16 5.86 -2.03 -16.61
C LEU A 16 6.28 -3.16 -15.65
N LEU A 17 5.31 -3.90 -15.09
CA LEU A 17 5.60 -5.11 -14.31
C LEU A 17 6.35 -6.16 -15.15
N ALA A 18 5.89 -6.42 -16.37
CA ALA A 18 6.53 -7.38 -17.28
C ALA A 18 8.00 -7.02 -17.56
N ARG A 19 8.31 -5.73 -17.74
CA ARG A 19 9.70 -5.27 -17.93
C ARG A 19 10.58 -5.56 -16.71
N TRP A 20 10.03 -5.49 -15.50
CA TRP A 20 10.76 -5.69 -14.27
C TRP A 20 11.22 -7.14 -14.06
N VAL A 21 10.51 -8.13 -14.63
CA VAL A 21 10.83 -9.57 -14.51
C VAL A 21 12.30 -9.87 -14.80
N LYS A 22 12.86 -9.30 -15.88
CA LYS A 22 14.26 -9.51 -16.26
C LYS A 22 15.25 -9.00 -15.21
N ALA A 23 14.96 -7.88 -14.55
CA ALA A 23 15.80 -7.35 -13.49
C ALA A 23 15.62 -8.19 -12.21
N ALA A 24 14.38 -8.51 -11.85
CA ALA A 24 14.04 -9.26 -10.65
C ALA A 24 14.68 -10.67 -10.63
N GLU A 25 14.70 -11.38 -11.76
CA GLU A 25 15.27 -12.73 -11.83
C GLU A 25 16.79 -12.79 -11.60
N ARG A 26 17.51 -11.67 -11.66
CA ARG A 26 18.95 -11.65 -11.33
C ARG A 26 19.20 -11.88 -9.84
N ASP A 27 18.22 -11.52 -9.01
CA ASP A 27 18.29 -11.54 -7.55
C ASP A 27 17.25 -12.50 -6.94
N TYR A 28 16.76 -13.46 -7.74
CA TYR A 28 15.96 -14.57 -7.26
C TYR A 28 16.84 -15.76 -6.89
N HIS A 29 16.58 -16.36 -5.73
CA HIS A 29 17.32 -17.48 -5.18
C HIS A 29 16.38 -18.67 -4.94
N PRO A 30 16.48 -19.76 -5.72
CA PRO A 30 15.80 -21.00 -5.37
C PRO A 30 16.39 -21.57 -4.08
N LEU A 31 15.57 -22.23 -3.26
CA LEU A 31 16.04 -22.85 -2.02
C LEU A 31 16.58 -24.27 -2.33
N ASP A 32 17.82 -24.54 -1.93
CA ASP A 32 18.51 -25.80 -2.22
C ASP A 32 17.71 -27.01 -1.73
N GLY A 33 17.47 -27.98 -2.62
CA GLY A 33 16.75 -29.22 -2.31
C GLY A 33 15.22 -29.09 -2.22
N THR A 34 14.66 -27.89 -2.39
CA THR A 34 13.20 -27.64 -2.41
C THR A 34 12.85 -26.79 -3.64
N PRO A 35 12.67 -27.39 -4.82
CA PRO A 35 12.48 -26.66 -6.08
C PRO A 35 11.18 -25.84 -6.12
N ASP A 36 10.27 -26.10 -5.19
CA ASP A 36 9.00 -25.40 -5.00
C ASP A 36 9.09 -24.18 -4.06
N LEU A 37 10.30 -23.78 -3.65
CA LEU A 37 10.56 -22.66 -2.76
C LEU A 37 11.71 -21.79 -3.28
N GLY A 38 11.60 -20.49 -3.03
CA GLY A 38 12.67 -19.54 -3.28
C GLY A 38 12.30 -18.14 -2.85
N TYR A 39 13.22 -17.21 -2.99
CA TYR A 39 13.04 -15.85 -2.50
C TYR A 39 13.73 -14.82 -3.40
N TYR A 40 13.20 -13.60 -3.36
CA TYR A 40 13.79 -12.44 -4.03
C TYR A 40 14.54 -11.56 -3.01
N GLY A 41 15.77 -11.18 -3.35
CA GLY A 41 16.62 -10.33 -2.52
C GLY A 41 17.24 -11.08 -1.35
N THR A 42 17.32 -10.44 -0.19
CA THR A 42 18.05 -10.99 0.98
C THR A 42 17.30 -12.03 1.79
N ALA A 43 15.96 -11.98 1.77
CA ALA A 43 15.08 -12.85 2.55
C ALA A 43 15.23 -12.84 4.07
N TYR A 44 15.90 -11.85 4.66
CA TYR A 44 16.06 -11.73 6.11
C TYR A 44 15.62 -10.36 6.63
N ARG A 45 15.24 -10.30 7.92
CA ARG A 45 14.57 -9.16 8.59
C ARG A 45 13.23 -8.79 7.93
N HIS A 46 12.45 -7.95 8.61
CA HIS A 46 11.12 -7.52 8.11
C HIS A 46 11.16 -7.03 6.65
N TRP A 47 12.15 -6.21 6.29
CA TRP A 47 12.27 -5.63 4.95
C TRP A 47 12.68 -6.63 3.86
N GLY A 48 13.45 -7.67 4.21
CA GLY A 48 13.71 -8.77 3.27
C GLY A 48 12.48 -9.66 3.08
N HIS A 49 11.64 -9.81 4.10
CA HIS A 49 10.35 -10.50 3.95
C HIS A 49 9.36 -9.71 3.09
N GLN A 50 9.34 -8.38 3.24
CA GLN A 50 8.56 -7.47 2.38
C GLN A 50 8.91 -7.62 0.90
N SER A 51 10.20 -7.70 0.55
CA SER A 51 10.60 -7.84 -0.86
C SER A 51 10.13 -9.15 -1.49
N ILE A 52 10.05 -10.24 -0.71
CA ILE A 52 9.49 -11.51 -1.15
C ILE A 52 7.99 -11.37 -1.44
N ALA A 53 7.23 -10.76 -0.53
CA ALA A 53 5.81 -10.57 -0.68
C ALA A 53 5.46 -9.66 -1.88
N ASN A 54 6.20 -8.56 -2.05
CA ASN A 54 6.07 -7.68 -3.22
C ASN A 54 6.38 -8.43 -4.53
N TYR A 55 7.47 -9.21 -4.57
CA TYR A 55 7.84 -10.03 -5.73
C TYR A 55 6.73 -11.03 -6.07
N ALA A 56 6.23 -11.78 -5.08
CA ALA A 56 5.15 -12.75 -5.28
C ALA A 56 3.89 -12.07 -5.83
N SER A 57 3.51 -10.91 -5.29
CA SER A 57 2.35 -10.14 -5.75
C SER A 57 2.49 -9.64 -7.18
N ALA A 58 3.66 -9.13 -7.55
CA ALA A 58 3.95 -8.69 -8.91
C ALA A 58 3.86 -9.84 -9.93
N TYR A 59 4.50 -10.98 -9.63
CA TYR A 59 4.49 -12.15 -10.52
C TYR A 59 3.11 -12.79 -10.63
N ALA A 60 2.41 -12.99 -9.51
CA ALA A 60 1.07 -13.56 -9.50
C ALA A 60 0.08 -12.70 -10.28
N THR A 61 0.15 -11.37 -10.10
CA THR A 61 -0.72 -10.42 -10.80
C THR A 61 -0.44 -10.43 -12.30
N LEU A 62 0.84 -10.42 -12.70
CA LEU A 62 1.22 -10.51 -14.10
C LEU A 62 0.74 -11.84 -14.73
N ALA A 63 0.98 -12.98 -14.07
CA ALA A 63 0.58 -14.29 -14.55
C ALA A 63 -0.94 -14.44 -14.71
N THR A 64 -1.71 -13.74 -13.86
CA THR A 64 -3.18 -13.85 -13.80
C THR A 64 -3.88 -12.88 -14.75
N LEU A 65 -3.41 -11.63 -14.83
CA LEU A 65 -4.14 -10.55 -15.49
C LEU A 65 -3.59 -10.15 -16.86
N ALA A 66 -2.32 -10.46 -17.17
CA ALA A 66 -1.71 -10.03 -18.41
C ALA A 66 -2.22 -10.82 -19.62
N SER A 67 -2.35 -10.15 -20.77
CA SER A 67 -2.48 -10.82 -22.07
C SER A 67 -1.14 -11.47 -22.48
N ASP A 68 -1.18 -12.39 -23.44
CA ASP A 68 0.03 -13.07 -23.90
C ASP A 68 1.06 -12.11 -24.52
N ASP A 69 0.61 -11.05 -25.20
CA ASP A 69 1.49 -9.99 -25.71
C ASP A 69 2.24 -9.25 -24.59
N ILE A 70 1.59 -9.01 -23.46
CA ILE A 70 2.23 -8.38 -22.29
C ILE A 70 3.19 -9.37 -21.63
N ILE A 71 2.83 -10.64 -21.52
CA ILE A 71 3.74 -11.67 -21.01
C ILE A 71 4.99 -11.77 -21.87
N ALA A 72 4.87 -11.67 -23.20
CA ALA A 72 6.02 -11.69 -24.10
C ALA A 72 7.08 -10.60 -23.78
N ILE A 73 6.67 -9.45 -23.22
CA ILE A 73 7.59 -8.38 -22.78
C ILE A 73 8.54 -8.89 -21.69
N SER A 74 8.08 -9.79 -20.82
CA SER A 74 8.88 -10.33 -19.71
C SER A 74 9.99 -11.29 -20.16
N GLY A 75 9.86 -11.86 -21.37
CA GLY A 75 10.80 -12.84 -21.90
C GLY A 75 10.70 -14.24 -21.26
N VAL A 76 9.68 -14.50 -20.45
CA VAL A 76 9.40 -15.80 -19.82
C VAL A 76 7.96 -16.24 -20.09
N SER A 77 7.64 -17.51 -19.81
CA SER A 77 6.29 -18.05 -19.99
C SER A 77 5.35 -17.66 -18.83
N ARG A 78 4.04 -17.74 -19.07
CA ARG A 78 3.02 -17.57 -18.01
C ARG A 78 3.19 -18.60 -16.89
N ASP A 79 3.50 -19.83 -17.24
CA ASP A 79 3.71 -20.92 -16.27
C ASP A 79 4.92 -20.63 -15.38
N PHE A 80 6.01 -20.12 -15.95
CA PHE A 80 7.17 -19.69 -15.17
C PHE A 80 6.80 -18.61 -14.15
N LEU A 81 5.98 -17.63 -14.55
CA LEU A 81 5.53 -16.58 -13.63
C LEU A 81 4.68 -17.16 -12.48
N TYR A 82 3.78 -18.10 -12.77
CA TYR A 82 2.99 -18.79 -11.74
C TYR A 82 3.87 -19.62 -10.79
N GLU A 83 4.80 -20.41 -11.32
CA GLU A 83 5.73 -21.22 -10.53
C GLU A 83 6.58 -20.35 -9.60
N ARG A 84 7.14 -19.25 -10.13
CA ARG A 84 7.90 -18.28 -9.33
C ARG A 84 7.08 -17.62 -8.23
N ALA A 85 5.86 -17.19 -8.55
CA ALA A 85 4.98 -16.57 -7.58
C ALA A 85 4.59 -17.53 -6.45
N LEU A 86 4.22 -18.77 -6.80
CA LEU A 86 3.90 -19.82 -5.83
C LEU A 86 5.11 -20.15 -4.95
N ALA A 87 6.30 -20.30 -5.53
CA ALA A 87 7.49 -20.63 -4.77
C ALA A 87 7.88 -19.52 -3.77
N ALA A 88 7.83 -18.26 -4.21
CA ALA A 88 8.08 -17.10 -3.35
C ALA A 88 7.03 -16.97 -2.23
N LEU A 89 5.75 -17.13 -2.56
CA LEU A 89 4.67 -17.00 -1.60
C LEU A 89 4.68 -18.14 -0.57
N ARG A 90 4.93 -19.38 -0.98
CA ARG A 90 5.09 -20.52 -0.06
C ARG A 90 6.24 -20.30 0.89
N TYR A 91 7.39 -19.84 0.40
CA TYR A 91 8.51 -19.51 1.25
C TYR A 91 8.14 -18.40 2.25
N PHE A 92 7.51 -17.31 1.79
CA PHE A 92 7.01 -16.23 2.66
C PHE A 92 6.07 -16.74 3.76
N LEU A 93 5.07 -17.56 3.42
CA LEU A 93 4.13 -18.16 4.38
C LEU A 93 4.83 -19.10 5.38
N ARG A 94 5.84 -19.86 4.94
CA ARG A 94 6.61 -20.75 5.82
C ARG A 94 7.57 -20.01 6.76
N LEU A 95 7.96 -18.78 6.43
CA LEU A 95 8.74 -17.89 7.31
C LEU A 95 7.88 -17.20 8.38
N HIS A 96 6.55 -17.29 8.30
CA HIS A 96 5.68 -16.75 9.32
C HIS A 96 5.87 -17.50 10.66
N THR A 97 5.50 -16.91 11.80
CA THR A 97 5.62 -17.54 13.13
C THR A 97 4.85 -18.86 13.24
N THR A 98 3.76 -19.01 12.49
CA THR A 98 2.98 -20.27 12.36
C THR A 98 3.59 -21.28 11.38
N GLY A 99 4.57 -20.85 10.59
CA GLY A 99 5.29 -21.66 9.62
C GLY A 99 6.44 -22.45 10.24
N ASP A 100 7.05 -23.28 9.41
CA ASP A 100 8.04 -24.30 9.79
C ASP A 100 9.46 -24.00 9.28
N LEU A 101 9.68 -22.85 8.63
CA LEU A 101 11.01 -22.39 8.22
C LEU A 101 11.48 -21.18 9.04
N VAL A 102 12.77 -20.91 8.93
CA VAL A 102 13.43 -19.67 9.36
C VAL A 102 14.15 -19.05 8.16
N SER A 103 14.34 -17.75 8.19
CA SER A 103 15.00 -16.99 7.15
C SER A 103 16.52 -17.27 7.12
N GLN A 104 17.20 -16.65 6.16
CA GLN A 104 18.66 -16.78 6.01
C GLN A 104 19.45 -16.28 7.22
N ASP A 105 18.88 -15.40 8.06
CA ASP A 105 19.49 -14.96 9.33
C ASP A 105 18.87 -15.61 10.58
N GLY A 106 18.07 -16.66 10.39
CA GLY A 106 17.42 -17.41 11.48
C GLY A 106 16.17 -16.73 12.06
N THR A 107 15.69 -15.64 11.46
CA THR A 107 14.48 -14.93 11.92
C THR A 107 13.20 -15.48 11.30
N LYS A 108 12.07 -15.12 11.90
CA LYS A 108 10.71 -15.30 11.37
C LYS A 108 10.02 -13.94 11.33
N TRP A 109 8.92 -13.83 10.60
CA TRP A 109 8.01 -12.68 10.68
C TRP A 109 6.66 -13.10 11.23
N GLY A 110 5.87 -12.15 11.68
CA GLY A 110 4.50 -12.40 12.11
C GLY A 110 4.28 -12.11 13.59
N THR A 111 3.05 -11.74 13.95
CA THR A 111 2.62 -11.43 15.32
C THR A 111 3.50 -10.37 16.00
N ASP A 112 3.91 -9.37 15.23
CA ASP A 112 4.72 -8.23 15.66
C ASP A 112 4.16 -6.89 15.15
N TRP A 113 4.85 -5.80 15.50
CA TRP A 113 4.41 -4.42 15.21
C TRP A 113 4.26 -4.07 13.72
N ILE A 114 4.90 -4.80 12.79
CA ILE A 114 4.90 -4.52 11.35
C ILE A 114 4.23 -5.62 10.53
N SER A 115 3.79 -6.70 11.18
CA SER A 115 3.29 -7.92 10.52
C SER A 115 2.07 -7.65 9.65
N GLY A 116 1.17 -6.77 10.08
CA GLY A 116 0.05 -6.29 9.27
C GLY A 116 0.50 -5.74 7.92
N ASN A 117 1.51 -4.86 7.90
CA ASN A 117 2.06 -4.31 6.66
C ASN A 117 2.64 -5.40 5.74
N LEU A 118 3.44 -6.32 6.30
CA LEU A 118 4.08 -7.40 5.55
C LEU A 118 3.06 -8.29 4.86
N PHE A 119 2.01 -8.69 5.59
CA PHE A 119 0.92 -9.49 5.04
C PHE A 119 0.22 -8.78 3.88
N LEU A 120 -0.10 -7.49 4.03
CA LEU A 120 -0.79 -6.74 2.98
C LEU A 120 0.05 -6.59 1.70
N ARG A 121 1.37 -6.80 1.76
CA ARG A 121 2.22 -6.89 0.56
C ARG A 121 2.00 -8.16 -0.23
N GLY A 122 1.59 -9.24 0.43
CA GLY A 122 1.33 -10.55 -0.16
C GLY A 122 -0.12 -10.81 -0.57
N VAL A 123 -1.08 -9.98 -0.14
CA VAL A 123 -2.52 -10.18 -0.42
C VAL A 123 -2.82 -10.32 -1.91
N ALA A 124 -2.25 -9.48 -2.77
CA ALA A 124 -2.47 -9.58 -4.21
C ALA A 124 -1.98 -10.93 -4.78
N ALA A 125 -0.90 -11.50 -4.23
CA ALA A 125 -0.43 -12.83 -4.58
C ALA A 125 -1.39 -13.93 -4.09
N ILE A 126 -1.80 -13.87 -2.81
CA ILE A 126 -2.72 -14.83 -2.19
C ILE A 126 -3.99 -14.92 -3.01
N ASP A 127 -4.57 -13.78 -3.34
CA ASP A 127 -5.82 -13.67 -4.08
C ASP A 127 -5.71 -14.13 -5.53
N ALA A 128 -4.60 -13.84 -6.21
CA ALA A 128 -4.39 -14.23 -7.60
C ALA A 128 -4.10 -15.73 -7.73
N LEU A 129 -3.51 -16.34 -6.71
CA LEU A 129 -3.11 -17.75 -6.70
C LEU A 129 -4.09 -18.68 -5.98
N TRP A 130 -5.16 -18.14 -5.38
CA TRP A 130 -6.08 -18.91 -4.53
C TRP A 130 -6.63 -20.19 -5.18
N ASP A 131 -6.99 -20.13 -6.47
CA ASP A 131 -7.50 -21.28 -7.23
C ASP A 131 -6.41 -22.28 -7.65
N LYS A 132 -5.14 -21.89 -7.51
CA LYS A 132 -3.96 -22.73 -7.78
C LYS A 132 -3.34 -23.30 -6.51
N PHE A 133 -3.80 -22.86 -5.34
CA PHE A 133 -3.33 -23.36 -4.06
C PHE A 133 -3.73 -24.81 -3.83
N THR A 134 -2.81 -25.56 -3.24
CA THR A 134 -3.11 -26.84 -2.61
C THR A 134 -3.89 -26.61 -1.31
N ASP A 135 -4.48 -27.66 -0.75
CA ASP A 135 -5.12 -27.58 0.56
C ASP A 135 -4.15 -27.16 1.66
N GLU A 136 -2.87 -27.56 1.56
CA GLU A 136 -1.83 -27.14 2.50
C GLU A 136 -1.55 -25.63 2.40
N ASP A 137 -1.49 -25.09 1.17
CA ASP A 137 -1.29 -23.65 0.96
C ASP A 137 -2.43 -22.83 1.59
N LYS A 138 -3.69 -23.26 1.39
CA LYS A 138 -4.87 -22.62 2.00
C LYS A 138 -4.83 -22.69 3.52
N GLN A 139 -4.55 -23.87 4.08
CA GLN A 139 -4.42 -24.05 5.54
C GLN A 139 -3.30 -23.18 6.13
N ARG A 140 -2.21 -22.93 5.40
CA ARG A 140 -1.14 -22.04 5.86
C ARG A 140 -1.60 -20.58 5.89
N VAL A 141 -2.33 -20.12 4.87
CA VAL A 141 -2.92 -18.78 4.86
C VAL A 141 -3.91 -18.63 6.02
N GLU A 142 -4.83 -19.59 6.18
CA GLU A 142 -5.84 -19.61 7.25
C GLU A 142 -5.19 -19.52 8.65
N LYS A 143 -4.19 -20.37 8.94
CA LYS A 143 -3.45 -20.34 10.21
C LYS A 143 -2.72 -19.02 10.44
N MET A 144 -2.11 -18.45 9.39
CA MET A 144 -1.40 -17.18 9.48
C MET A 144 -2.38 -16.04 9.82
N VAL A 145 -3.49 -15.90 9.08
CA VAL A 145 -4.43 -14.79 9.32
C VAL A 145 -5.16 -14.94 10.66
N GLU A 146 -5.43 -16.16 11.12
CA GLU A 146 -5.98 -16.40 12.46
C GLU A 146 -4.99 -15.95 13.54
N ALA A 147 -3.71 -16.34 13.43
CA ALA A 147 -2.68 -15.98 14.40
C ALA A 147 -2.45 -14.46 14.48
N GLU A 148 -2.43 -13.79 13.32
CA GLU A 148 -2.33 -12.33 13.23
C GLU A 148 -3.56 -11.65 13.85
N ALA A 149 -4.77 -12.09 13.50
CA ALA A 149 -5.99 -11.54 14.08
C ALA A 149 -6.01 -11.70 15.61
N GLU A 150 -5.68 -12.88 16.13
CA GLU A 150 -5.64 -13.13 17.58
C GLU A 150 -4.49 -12.40 18.30
N HIS A 151 -3.40 -12.09 17.60
CA HIS A 151 -2.38 -11.18 18.12
C HIS A 151 -2.95 -9.76 18.26
N LEU A 152 -3.61 -9.24 17.22
CA LEU A 152 -4.19 -7.90 17.21
C LEU A 152 -5.31 -7.71 18.22
N MET A 153 -6.09 -8.76 18.53
CA MET A 153 -7.09 -8.72 19.60
C MET A 153 -6.50 -8.47 21.00
N LYS A 154 -5.18 -8.59 21.16
CA LYS A 154 -4.45 -8.34 22.42
C LYS A 154 -3.67 -7.02 22.39
N GLN A 155 -3.56 -6.38 21.23
CA GLN A 155 -2.80 -5.14 21.09
C GLN A 155 -3.66 -3.91 21.41
N PRO A 156 -3.10 -2.89 22.08
CA PRO A 156 -3.79 -1.62 22.22
C PRO A 156 -3.85 -0.89 20.88
N ILE A 157 -4.92 -0.14 20.67
CA ILE A 157 -4.96 0.89 19.64
C ILE A 157 -4.20 2.10 20.18
N ILE A 158 -3.22 2.58 19.41
CA ILE A 158 -2.38 3.70 19.82
C ILE A 158 -2.76 4.91 18.97
N CYS A 159 -2.98 6.04 19.63
CA CYS A 159 -3.26 7.32 19.01
C CYS A 159 -2.52 8.43 19.75
N ASN A 160 -1.56 9.09 19.09
CA ASN A 160 -0.96 10.30 19.63
C ASN A 160 -0.43 11.24 18.54
N ARG A 161 -1.07 12.38 18.35
CA ARG A 161 -0.63 13.39 17.40
C ARG A 161 0.61 14.19 17.81
N TRP A 162 1.10 14.12 19.07
CA TRP A 162 2.25 14.91 19.53
C TRP A 162 3.52 14.09 19.77
N PRO A 163 4.49 14.09 18.83
CA PRO A 163 5.74 13.35 18.99
C PRO A 163 6.66 13.90 20.08
N GLU A 164 6.55 15.19 20.44
CA GLU A 164 7.32 15.82 21.52
C GLU A 164 6.88 15.41 22.94
N ARG A 165 5.74 14.71 23.04
CA ARG A 165 5.12 14.25 24.29
C ARG A 165 5.08 12.71 24.28
N PRO A 166 6.23 12.02 24.33
CA PRO A 166 6.31 10.56 24.17
C PRO A 166 5.53 9.79 25.25
N GLU A 167 5.26 10.41 26.40
CA GLU A 167 4.38 9.86 27.44
C GLU A 167 2.93 9.70 26.99
N LEU A 168 2.51 10.43 25.96
CA LEU A 168 1.17 10.32 25.38
C LEU A 168 1.12 9.31 24.22
N GLY A 169 2.25 8.70 23.83
CA GLY A 169 2.36 7.70 22.75
C GLY A 169 3.09 8.22 21.49
N ARG A 170 2.91 7.55 20.36
CA ARG A 170 3.30 8.05 19.02
C ARG A 170 2.07 7.98 18.12
N THR A 171 2.04 8.77 17.05
CA THR A 171 1.01 8.57 16.03
C THR A 171 1.20 7.17 15.46
N ASN A 172 0.10 6.46 15.28
CA ASN A 172 0.12 5.09 14.83
C ASN A 172 -0.91 4.87 13.73
N ALA A 173 -1.26 5.93 12.99
CA ALA A 173 -2.28 5.84 11.96
C ALA A 173 -1.97 4.78 10.90
N GLU A 174 -0.74 4.75 10.38
CA GLU A 174 -0.36 3.74 9.40
C GLU A 174 -0.49 2.33 9.98
N ALA A 175 -0.13 2.13 11.25
CA ALA A 175 -0.28 0.84 11.89
C ALA A 175 -1.74 0.49 12.16
N ASN A 176 -2.55 1.46 12.55
CA ASN A 176 -3.97 1.27 12.73
C ASN A 176 -4.64 0.89 11.41
N SER A 177 -4.23 1.47 10.27
CA SER A 177 -4.79 1.15 8.96
C SER A 177 -4.50 -0.30 8.56
N TRP A 178 -3.22 -0.73 8.61
CA TRP A 178 -2.88 -2.10 8.22
C TRP A 178 -3.33 -3.16 9.23
N ASN A 179 -3.44 -2.82 10.53
CA ASN A 179 -3.97 -3.73 11.55
C ASN A 179 -5.48 -3.93 11.40
N GLY A 180 -6.25 -2.86 11.15
CA GLY A 180 -7.67 -2.97 10.82
C GLY A 180 -7.88 -3.79 9.54
N SER A 181 -7.04 -3.57 8.53
CA SER A 181 -7.07 -4.34 7.28
C SER A 181 -6.81 -5.83 7.49
N MET A 182 -5.81 -6.19 8.29
CA MET A 182 -5.50 -7.58 8.63
C MET A 182 -6.71 -8.30 9.22
N LEU A 183 -7.44 -7.65 10.14
CA LEU A 183 -8.65 -8.23 10.74
C LEU A 183 -9.76 -8.46 9.72
N LEU A 184 -9.96 -7.53 8.77
CA LEU A 184 -10.93 -7.75 7.68
C LEU A 184 -10.50 -8.90 6.75
N HIS A 185 -9.21 -9.05 6.47
CA HIS A 185 -8.73 -10.18 5.68
C HIS A 185 -8.88 -11.51 6.42
N ALA A 186 -8.69 -11.55 7.74
CA ALA A 186 -9.01 -12.74 8.53
C ALA A 186 -10.50 -13.12 8.40
N ILE A 187 -11.41 -12.14 8.34
CA ILE A 187 -12.84 -12.38 8.10
C ILE A 187 -13.10 -12.88 6.67
N ILE A 188 -12.36 -12.37 5.68
CA ILE A 188 -12.48 -12.79 4.27
C ILE A 188 -12.07 -14.26 4.12
N TYR A 189 -10.90 -14.63 4.66
CA TYR A 189 -10.36 -15.99 4.51
C TYR A 189 -10.95 -17.00 5.50
N LEU A 190 -11.54 -16.53 6.61
CA LEU A 190 -12.21 -17.37 7.62
C LEU A 190 -13.66 -16.91 7.86
N PRO A 191 -14.56 -17.02 6.85
CA PRO A 191 -15.87 -16.39 6.89
C PRO A 191 -16.82 -16.97 7.95
N ASP A 192 -16.58 -18.20 8.39
CA ASP A 192 -17.39 -18.94 9.37
C ASP A 192 -16.74 -19.01 10.76
N HIS A 193 -15.65 -18.27 10.99
CA HIS A 193 -14.94 -18.31 12.27
C HIS A 193 -15.76 -17.69 13.41
N ALA A 194 -15.76 -18.34 14.58
CA ALA A 194 -16.55 -17.91 15.74
C ALA A 194 -16.18 -16.51 16.24
N ARG A 195 -14.95 -16.05 15.98
CA ARG A 195 -14.45 -14.72 16.37
C ARG A 195 -14.76 -13.60 15.37
N LYS A 196 -15.37 -13.91 14.22
CA LYS A 196 -15.64 -12.95 13.14
C LYS A 196 -16.26 -11.64 13.62
N ALA A 197 -17.27 -11.69 14.49
CA ALA A 197 -17.91 -10.49 15.03
C ALA A 197 -16.96 -9.65 15.91
N ALA A 198 -16.10 -10.30 16.69
CA ALA A 198 -15.11 -9.61 17.53
C ALA A 198 -14.00 -8.98 16.67
N TRP A 199 -13.52 -9.69 15.65
CA TRP A 199 -12.56 -9.15 14.68
C TRP A 199 -13.15 -7.97 13.91
N TRP A 200 -14.43 -8.05 13.52
CA TRP A 200 -15.13 -6.96 12.85
C TRP A 200 -15.20 -5.71 13.73
N GLU A 201 -15.65 -5.86 14.98
CA GLU A 201 -15.71 -4.74 15.92
C GLU A 201 -14.33 -4.10 16.14
N GLN A 202 -13.30 -4.92 16.30
CA GLN A 202 -11.93 -4.43 16.47
C GLN A 202 -11.40 -3.73 15.21
N ALA A 203 -11.73 -4.24 14.02
CA ALA A 203 -11.38 -3.58 12.75
C ALA A 203 -12.03 -2.20 12.66
N CYS A 204 -13.32 -2.07 13.00
CA CYS A 204 -14.00 -0.76 13.03
C CYS A 204 -13.32 0.22 13.97
N ARG A 205 -12.90 -0.23 15.16
CA ARG A 205 -12.12 0.59 16.11
C ARG A 205 -10.80 1.06 15.50
N TYR A 206 -10.04 0.18 14.85
CA TYR A 206 -8.80 0.55 14.17
C TYR A 206 -9.05 1.59 13.06
N PHE A 207 -10.10 1.43 12.25
CA PHE A 207 -10.39 2.34 11.15
C PHE A 207 -10.79 3.74 11.61
N ILE A 208 -11.70 3.86 12.59
CA ILE A 208 -12.04 5.17 13.17
C ILE A 208 -10.78 5.87 13.70
N ASN A 209 -9.89 5.12 14.32
CA ASN A 209 -8.67 5.65 14.94
C ASN A 209 -7.46 5.73 13.99
N THR A 210 -7.64 5.49 12.69
CA THR A 210 -6.56 5.64 11.70
C THR A 210 -6.38 7.12 11.39
N LEU A 211 -7.41 7.76 10.85
CA LEU A 211 -7.38 9.17 10.42
C LEU A 211 -8.08 10.10 11.44
N SER A 212 -8.09 9.71 12.72
CA SER A 212 -8.84 10.39 13.76
C SER A 212 -8.29 11.77 14.14
N VAL A 213 -9.20 12.70 14.41
CA VAL A 213 -8.94 14.07 14.88
C VAL A 213 -9.54 14.29 16.26
N PRO A 214 -9.09 15.28 17.06
CA PRO A 214 -9.63 15.51 18.40
C PRO A 214 -11.16 15.71 18.47
N GLN A 215 -11.77 16.26 17.42
CA GLN A 215 -13.22 16.49 17.34
C GLN A 215 -14.03 15.19 17.34
N ASP A 216 -13.42 14.06 16.94
CA ASP A 216 -14.09 12.76 16.94
C ASP A 216 -14.49 12.30 18.35
N ALA A 217 -13.84 12.81 19.39
CA ALA A 217 -14.16 12.50 20.79
C ALA A 217 -15.57 12.96 21.21
N GLU A 218 -16.17 13.88 20.47
CA GLU A 218 -17.51 14.44 20.73
C GLU A 218 -18.50 14.15 19.59
N ASP A 219 -18.05 13.53 18.47
CA ASP A 219 -18.89 13.28 17.30
C ASP A 219 -19.95 12.20 17.56
N GLN A 220 -21.22 12.61 17.53
CA GLN A 220 -22.39 11.75 17.79
C GLN A 220 -22.96 11.09 16.53
N ARG A 221 -22.40 11.36 15.35
CA ARG A 221 -22.82 10.72 14.11
C ARG A 221 -22.60 9.21 14.21
N LEU A 222 -23.61 8.44 13.81
CA LEU A 222 -23.55 6.99 13.86
C LEU A 222 -22.70 6.44 12.70
N VAL A 223 -21.76 5.57 13.05
CA VAL A 223 -20.93 4.78 12.13
C VAL A 223 -20.92 3.34 12.62
N ASP A 224 -21.25 2.40 11.73
CA ASP A 224 -21.37 0.97 12.07
C ASP A 224 -22.26 0.71 13.31
N GLY A 225 -23.31 1.52 13.45
CA GLY A 225 -24.32 1.38 14.50
C GLY A 225 -23.99 2.01 15.85
N ARG A 226 -22.84 2.68 16.02
CA ARG A 226 -22.50 3.42 17.26
C ARG A 226 -21.99 4.84 16.94
N PRO A 227 -22.14 5.81 17.87
CA PRO A 227 -21.50 7.12 17.75
C PRO A 227 -19.99 7.02 17.53
N ILE A 228 -19.42 7.91 16.71
CA ILE A 228 -17.96 7.98 16.50
C ILE A 228 -17.20 8.16 17.83
N ALA A 229 -17.73 8.99 18.72
CA ALA A 229 -17.18 9.18 20.07
C ALA A 229 -17.01 7.88 20.87
N GLU A 230 -17.85 6.85 20.64
CA GLU A 230 -17.72 5.56 21.32
C GLU A 230 -16.63 4.66 20.71
N TRP A 231 -16.29 4.88 19.44
CA TRP A 231 -15.19 4.20 18.77
C TRP A 231 -13.84 4.89 19.02
N HIS A 232 -13.85 6.20 19.28
CA HIS A 232 -12.67 7.03 19.40
C HIS A 232 -11.82 6.66 20.62
N VAL A 233 -10.54 6.36 20.37
CA VAL A 233 -9.50 6.10 21.37
C VAL A 233 -8.63 7.34 21.56
N GLY A 234 -8.30 8.01 20.46
CA GLY A 234 -7.55 9.26 20.48
C GLY A 234 -7.31 9.78 19.07
N ALA A 235 -6.69 10.96 18.98
CA ALA A 235 -6.37 11.59 17.71
C ALA A 235 -4.97 11.21 17.21
N ASN A 236 -4.87 10.77 15.97
CA ASN A 236 -3.60 10.63 15.25
C ASN A 236 -3.26 11.86 14.40
N LEU A 237 -4.27 12.64 14.02
CA LEU A 237 -4.13 13.85 13.22
C LEU A 237 -4.49 15.09 14.04
N HIS A 238 -3.98 16.23 13.59
CA HIS A 238 -4.34 17.56 14.07
C HIS A 238 -5.75 17.98 13.61
N PRO A 239 -6.35 19.01 14.24
CA PRO A 239 -7.67 19.52 13.87
C PRO A 239 -7.91 19.78 12.38
N ASN A 240 -6.87 20.19 11.64
CA ASN A 240 -6.95 20.46 10.20
C ASN A 240 -6.38 19.30 9.36
N PHE A 241 -6.40 18.09 9.90
CA PHE A 241 -5.91 16.86 9.28
C PHE A 241 -4.40 16.84 9.00
N GLY A 242 -3.64 17.75 9.61
CA GLY A 242 -2.19 17.65 9.62
C GLY A 242 -1.71 16.39 10.34
N PHE A 243 -0.70 15.76 9.78
CA PHE A 243 -0.14 14.51 10.29
C PHE A 243 1.31 14.70 10.67
N GLU A 244 1.63 14.67 11.96
CA GLU A 244 3.03 14.71 12.40
C GLU A 244 3.56 13.31 12.66
N HIS A 245 4.67 12.96 12.01
CA HIS A 245 5.37 11.70 12.21
C HIS A 245 6.87 11.96 12.23
N HIS A 246 7.59 11.22 13.08
CA HIS A 246 9.04 11.38 13.23
C HIS A 246 9.52 12.83 13.46
N GLY A 247 8.65 13.66 14.07
CA GLY A 247 8.98 15.02 14.51
C GLY A 247 8.67 16.13 13.50
N PHE A 248 7.93 15.87 12.42
CA PHE A 248 7.51 16.90 11.45
C PHE A 248 6.22 16.51 10.72
N LEU A 249 5.58 17.48 10.06
CA LEU A 249 4.40 17.25 9.21
C LEU A 249 4.77 16.32 8.04
N HIS A 250 4.14 15.14 7.97
CA HIS A 250 4.57 14.06 7.09
C HIS A 250 3.50 13.62 6.10
N PHE A 251 3.45 14.28 4.93
CA PHE A 251 2.55 13.91 3.83
C PHE A 251 2.72 12.46 3.37
N GLY A 252 3.95 11.94 3.39
CA GLY A 252 4.21 10.53 3.05
C GLY A 252 3.45 9.52 3.91
N TYR A 253 3.43 9.67 5.24
CA TYR A 253 2.67 8.77 6.11
C TYR A 253 1.16 8.99 6.05
N MET A 254 0.69 10.18 5.65
CA MET A 254 -0.71 10.37 5.27
C MET A 254 -1.09 9.52 4.08
N VAL A 255 -0.24 9.50 3.04
CA VAL A 255 -0.42 8.66 1.86
C VAL A 255 -0.43 7.18 2.23
N ILE A 256 0.51 6.72 3.05
CA ILE A 256 0.54 5.32 3.52
C ILE A 256 -0.75 4.96 4.25
N SER A 257 -1.15 5.79 5.22
CA SER A 257 -2.34 5.55 6.03
C SER A 257 -3.60 5.46 5.17
N LEU A 258 -3.78 6.42 4.25
CA LEU A 258 -4.95 6.45 3.36
C LEU A 258 -4.91 5.33 2.30
N GLU A 259 -3.75 5.05 1.70
CA GLU A 259 -3.61 3.99 0.69
C GLU A 259 -4.04 2.64 1.25
N GLU A 260 -3.64 2.29 2.49
CA GLU A 260 -4.00 1.00 3.07
C GLU A 260 -5.52 0.89 3.29
N LEU A 261 -6.20 1.97 3.68
CA LEU A 261 -7.67 1.99 3.78
C LEU A 261 -8.31 1.83 2.39
N VAL A 262 -7.79 2.55 1.38
CA VAL A 262 -8.28 2.48 -0.01
C VAL A 262 -8.09 1.07 -0.59
N PHE A 263 -6.95 0.43 -0.33
CA PHE A 263 -6.69 -0.93 -0.77
C PHE A 263 -7.59 -1.94 -0.06
N THR A 264 -7.78 -1.79 1.26
CA THR A 264 -8.69 -2.64 2.05
C THR A 264 -10.12 -2.59 1.53
N TRP A 265 -10.59 -1.42 1.12
CA TRP A 265 -11.89 -1.26 0.50
C TRP A 265 -12.01 -2.04 -0.82
N ALA A 266 -10.99 -1.94 -1.69
CA ALA A 266 -10.97 -2.69 -2.94
C ALA A 266 -10.98 -4.21 -2.68
N GLN A 267 -10.31 -4.67 -1.62
CA GLN A 267 -10.34 -6.07 -1.21
C GLN A 267 -11.72 -6.50 -0.70
N CYS A 268 -12.38 -5.68 0.11
CA CYS A 268 -13.78 -5.93 0.51
C CYS A 268 -14.67 -6.11 -0.73
N ARG A 269 -14.56 -5.21 -1.72
CA ARG A 269 -15.32 -5.29 -2.97
C ARG A 269 -15.03 -6.55 -3.77
N ARG A 270 -13.75 -6.89 -3.94
CA ARG A 270 -13.30 -8.10 -4.67
C ARG A 270 -13.85 -9.38 -4.04
N HIS A 271 -13.87 -9.45 -2.71
CA HIS A 271 -14.38 -10.60 -1.95
C HIS A 271 -15.87 -10.52 -1.62
N ARG A 272 -16.60 -9.54 -2.18
CA ARG A 272 -18.03 -9.31 -1.95
C ARG A 272 -18.39 -9.14 -0.46
N LEU A 273 -17.43 -8.69 0.34
CA LEU A 273 -17.65 -8.24 1.71
C LEU A 273 -18.12 -6.78 1.64
N ALA A 274 -19.27 -6.49 2.24
CA ALA A 274 -19.69 -5.09 2.42
C ALA A 274 -18.66 -4.41 3.34
N PRO A 275 -17.98 -3.33 2.92
CA PRO A 275 -17.00 -2.66 3.77
C PRO A 275 -17.69 -1.97 4.96
N PRO A 276 -17.08 -1.95 6.17
CA PRO A 276 -17.62 -1.19 7.30
C PRO A 276 -17.62 0.31 6.99
N GLN A 277 -18.56 1.05 7.55
CA GLN A 277 -18.65 2.51 7.37
C GLN A 277 -17.42 3.22 7.93
N SER A 278 -16.88 2.72 9.05
CA SER A 278 -15.67 3.22 9.71
C SER A 278 -14.43 3.18 8.81
N LEU A 279 -14.38 2.27 7.84
CA LEU A 279 -13.26 2.20 6.88
C LEU A 279 -13.06 3.52 6.14
N PHE A 280 -14.13 4.29 5.91
CA PHE A 280 -14.12 5.53 5.13
C PHE A 280 -13.94 6.81 5.96
N HIS A 281 -13.75 6.68 7.28
CA HIS A 281 -13.68 7.82 8.19
C HIS A 281 -12.52 8.75 7.80
N HIS A 282 -12.84 10.03 7.57
CA HIS A 282 -11.93 11.12 7.18
C HIS A 282 -11.12 10.94 5.88
N TRP A 283 -11.53 10.04 4.98
CA TRP A 283 -10.82 9.85 3.70
C TRP A 283 -10.74 11.11 2.85
N GLN A 284 -11.87 11.80 2.69
CA GLN A 284 -11.97 12.92 1.76
C GLN A 284 -11.17 14.12 2.28
N GLU A 285 -11.23 14.36 3.58
CA GLU A 285 -10.55 15.41 4.31
C GLU A 285 -9.03 15.23 4.23
N VAL A 286 -8.54 14.04 4.57
CA VAL A 286 -7.11 13.70 4.47
C VAL A 286 -6.63 13.74 3.02
N TRP A 287 -7.46 13.27 2.08
CA TRP A 287 -7.14 13.38 0.66
C TRP A 287 -6.94 14.83 0.22
N GLN A 288 -7.82 15.76 0.63
CA GLN A 288 -7.64 17.18 0.30
C GLN A 288 -6.29 17.72 0.80
N VAL A 289 -5.87 17.35 2.02
CA VAL A 289 -4.57 17.76 2.56
C VAL A 289 -3.41 17.15 1.76
N ILE A 290 -3.47 15.87 1.41
CA ILE A 290 -2.43 15.20 0.61
C ILE A 290 -2.24 15.92 -0.74
N LYS A 291 -3.32 16.38 -1.40
CA LYS A 291 -3.22 17.05 -2.70
C LYS A 291 -2.34 18.31 -2.65
N HIS A 292 -2.22 19.00 -1.51
CA HIS A 292 -1.33 20.15 -1.37
C HIS A 292 0.15 19.80 -1.55
N SER A 293 0.53 18.56 -1.23
CA SER A 293 1.90 18.07 -1.41
C SER A 293 2.24 17.77 -2.87
N TYR A 294 1.26 17.67 -3.78
CA TYR A 294 1.53 17.21 -5.14
C TYR A 294 2.34 18.22 -5.98
N ILE A 295 3.45 17.80 -6.55
CA ILE A 295 4.28 18.60 -7.45
C ILE A 295 4.23 17.98 -8.84
N SER A 296 3.73 18.75 -9.82
CA SER A 296 3.72 18.31 -11.21
C SER A 296 5.12 18.49 -11.86
N PRO A 297 5.57 17.51 -12.67
CA PRO A 297 4.86 16.28 -12.98
C PRO A 297 5.04 15.24 -11.87
N GLY A 298 3.95 14.61 -11.42
CA GLY A 298 3.93 13.28 -10.81
C GLY A 298 4.79 13.04 -9.58
N ARG A 299 4.92 13.99 -8.64
CA ARG A 299 5.72 13.82 -7.41
C ARG A 299 4.96 14.22 -6.16
N LEU A 300 5.30 13.58 -5.05
CA LEU A 300 5.03 14.13 -3.72
C LEU A 300 6.11 15.14 -3.36
N GLY A 301 5.68 16.33 -2.98
CA GLY A 301 6.47 17.38 -2.37
C GLY A 301 6.58 17.16 -0.88
N TYR A 302 7.81 16.89 -0.44
CA TYR A 302 8.14 16.68 0.97
C TYR A 302 8.33 18.02 1.69
N LEU A 303 7.28 18.85 1.72
CA LEU A 303 7.35 20.28 2.06
C LEU A 303 7.90 20.58 3.46
N ALA A 304 7.78 19.64 4.40
CA ALA A 304 8.32 19.75 5.75
C ALA A 304 9.46 18.76 6.05
N GLY A 305 9.87 17.94 5.07
CA GLY A 305 10.89 16.90 5.24
C GLY A 305 10.42 15.52 4.77
N GLU A 306 11.37 14.59 4.70
CA GLU A 306 11.19 13.17 4.38
C GLU A 306 12.34 12.40 5.03
N ASP A 307 12.02 11.35 5.78
CA ASP A 307 12.97 10.49 6.48
C ASP A 307 13.42 9.30 5.61
N TRP A 308 12.69 9.01 4.53
CA TRP A 308 13.04 8.02 3.54
C TRP A 308 13.80 8.61 2.34
N SER A 309 14.32 7.71 1.50
CA SER A 309 14.89 8.12 0.21
C SER A 309 13.79 8.68 -0.70
N ARG A 310 14.00 9.91 -1.18
CA ARG A 310 13.02 10.65 -1.99
C ARG A 310 12.52 9.85 -3.19
N TYR A 311 11.20 9.88 -3.40
CA TYR A 311 10.50 9.28 -4.54
C TYR A 311 10.58 7.74 -4.60
N LEU A 312 10.71 7.09 -3.44
CA LEU A 312 10.62 5.65 -3.27
C LEU A 312 9.39 5.30 -2.43
N TYR A 313 9.57 4.93 -1.16
CA TYR A 313 8.58 4.38 -0.25
C TYR A 313 7.20 5.05 -0.35
N CYS A 314 7.05 6.28 0.16
CA CYS A 314 5.78 7.02 0.16
C CYS A 314 5.21 7.25 -1.26
N GLN A 315 6.10 7.45 -2.25
CA GLN A 315 5.71 7.68 -3.65
C GLN A 315 5.13 6.42 -4.30
N ALA A 316 5.61 5.24 -3.89
CA ALA A 316 5.13 3.96 -4.40
C ALA A 316 3.74 3.62 -3.84
N TYR A 317 3.44 3.94 -2.57
CA TYR A 317 2.06 3.88 -2.06
C TYR A 317 1.14 4.79 -2.90
N PHE A 318 1.59 6.03 -3.15
CA PHE A 318 0.80 7.04 -3.85
C PHE A 318 0.25 6.57 -5.20
N ILE A 319 1.05 5.86 -6.01
CA ILE A 319 0.58 5.40 -7.33
C ILE A 319 -0.59 4.42 -7.24
N SER A 320 -0.61 3.55 -6.22
CA SER A 320 -1.70 2.57 -6.05
C SER A 320 -2.97 3.17 -5.45
N MET A 321 -2.85 4.23 -4.64
CA MET A 321 -3.99 4.89 -4.01
C MET A 321 -4.89 5.62 -5.02
N LEU A 322 -4.28 6.24 -6.04
CA LEU A 322 -4.96 7.11 -7.01
C LEU A 322 -6.11 6.45 -7.78
N PRO A 323 -5.96 5.25 -8.40
CA PRO A 323 -7.07 4.60 -9.08
C PRO A 323 -8.22 4.22 -8.12
N GLY A 324 -7.92 3.93 -6.85
CA GLY A 324 -8.94 3.69 -5.83
C GLY A 324 -9.75 4.95 -5.50
N LEU A 325 -9.09 6.10 -5.32
CA LEU A 325 -9.75 7.39 -5.07
C LEU A 325 -10.61 7.83 -6.26
N GLN A 326 -10.16 7.58 -7.50
CA GLN A 326 -10.96 7.83 -8.70
C GLN A 326 -12.26 7.05 -8.70
N LYS A 327 -12.21 5.75 -8.36
CA LYS A 327 -13.39 4.87 -8.35
C LYS A 327 -14.34 5.21 -7.21
N ARG A 328 -13.81 5.38 -6.01
CA ARG A 328 -14.62 5.57 -4.79
C ARG A 328 -15.15 6.99 -4.61
N LEU A 329 -14.37 8.00 -5.00
CA LEU A 329 -14.71 9.41 -4.81
C LEU A 329 -15.06 10.13 -6.13
N GLY A 330 -14.81 9.51 -7.29
CA GLY A 330 -14.99 10.18 -8.58
C GLY A 330 -13.98 11.32 -8.81
N ASP A 331 -12.87 11.34 -8.07
CA ASP A 331 -11.94 12.47 -8.04
C ASP A 331 -11.11 12.58 -9.33
N ALA A 332 -11.33 13.65 -10.08
CA ALA A 332 -10.67 13.89 -11.36
C ALA A 332 -9.21 14.35 -11.20
N ASP A 333 -8.85 14.99 -10.08
CA ASP A 333 -7.48 15.38 -9.76
C ASP A 333 -6.62 14.13 -9.55
N ALA A 334 -7.16 13.11 -8.88
CA ALA A 334 -6.50 11.82 -8.71
C ALA A 334 -6.20 11.17 -10.07
N ARG A 335 -7.08 11.32 -11.07
CA ARG A 335 -6.79 10.87 -12.45
C ARG A 335 -5.64 11.65 -13.06
N PHE A 336 -5.63 12.98 -12.94
CA PHE A 336 -4.53 13.80 -13.46
C PHE A 336 -3.19 13.40 -12.83
N MET A 337 -3.15 13.25 -11.51
CA MET A 337 -1.95 12.85 -10.76
C MET A 337 -1.47 11.44 -11.14
N GLU A 338 -2.40 10.50 -11.37
CA GLU A 338 -2.07 9.13 -11.77
C GLU A 338 -1.34 9.12 -13.12
N LEU A 339 -1.85 9.87 -14.11
CA LEU A 339 -1.25 9.95 -15.44
C LEU A 339 0.18 10.49 -15.39
N GLU A 340 0.39 11.60 -14.69
CA GLU A 340 1.74 12.20 -14.57
C GLU A 340 2.70 11.32 -13.78
N LEU A 341 2.24 10.70 -12.69
CA LEU A 341 3.07 9.80 -11.89
C LEU A 341 3.45 8.54 -12.68
N PHE A 342 2.49 7.93 -13.37
CA PHE A 342 2.74 6.77 -14.20
C PHE A 342 3.78 7.07 -15.29
N ASP A 343 3.62 8.19 -16.02
CA ASP A 343 4.56 8.60 -17.07
C ASP A 343 5.97 8.85 -16.52
N ASN A 344 6.08 9.43 -15.31
CA ASN A 344 7.35 9.60 -14.63
C ASN A 344 8.01 8.27 -14.26
N VAL A 345 7.26 7.33 -13.66
CA VAL A 345 7.79 6.01 -13.28
C VAL A 345 8.23 5.24 -14.52
N LYS A 346 7.46 5.32 -15.62
CA LYS A 346 7.82 4.75 -16.92
C LYS A 346 9.11 5.35 -17.48
N LEU A 347 9.28 6.68 -17.37
CA LEU A 347 10.49 7.37 -17.80
C LEU A 347 11.71 6.88 -17.00
N GLU A 348 11.57 6.73 -15.68
CA GLU A 348 12.63 6.23 -14.81
C GLU A 348 13.03 4.79 -15.13
N GLN A 349 12.05 3.89 -15.25
CA GLN A 349 12.30 2.50 -15.60
C GLN A 349 12.99 2.39 -16.97
N THR A 350 12.55 3.21 -17.94
CA THR A 350 13.19 3.30 -19.27
C THR A 350 14.61 3.82 -19.17
N ALA A 351 14.87 4.83 -18.33
CA ALA A 351 16.20 5.38 -18.13
C ALA A 351 17.16 4.40 -17.46
N ASN A 352 16.69 3.48 -16.61
CA ASN A 352 17.51 2.37 -16.08
C ASN A 352 17.95 1.43 -17.21
N GLY A 353 17.04 1.10 -18.13
CA GLY A 353 17.33 0.36 -19.36
C GLY A 353 17.41 -1.17 -19.21
N ASP A 354 17.25 -1.69 -17.99
CA ASP A 354 17.28 -3.13 -17.70
C ASP A 354 15.99 -3.68 -17.08
N GLY A 355 14.95 -2.84 -16.97
CA GLY A 355 13.65 -3.18 -16.40
C GLY A 355 13.49 -2.83 -14.93
N SER A 356 14.59 -2.54 -14.21
CA SER A 356 14.53 -2.07 -12.82
C SER A 356 13.82 -0.72 -12.70
N PHE A 357 13.14 -0.48 -11.59
CA PHE A 357 12.47 0.79 -11.31
C PHE A 357 13.43 1.82 -10.71
N CYS A 358 14.30 1.41 -9.79
CA CYS A 358 15.09 2.31 -8.96
C CYS A 358 16.60 2.07 -9.06
N ALA A 359 17.07 1.05 -9.78
CA ALA A 359 18.45 0.57 -9.65
C ALA A 359 19.53 1.64 -9.84
N LYS A 360 19.48 2.49 -10.89
CA LYS A 360 20.51 3.54 -11.06
C LYS A 360 20.50 4.57 -9.94
N ARG A 361 19.31 4.94 -9.45
CA ARG A 361 19.17 5.87 -8.31
C ARG A 361 19.72 5.27 -7.03
N LEU A 362 19.57 3.95 -6.86
CA LEU A 362 19.93 3.24 -5.64
C LEU A 362 21.26 2.48 -5.73
N ALA A 363 22.05 2.68 -6.79
CA ALA A 363 23.30 1.94 -7.00
C ALA A 363 24.27 2.05 -5.80
N ALA A 364 24.38 3.24 -5.21
CA ALA A 364 25.21 3.44 -4.02
C ALA A 364 24.62 2.79 -2.75
N LEU A 365 23.30 2.63 -2.67
CA LEU A 365 22.61 1.96 -1.56
C LEU A 365 22.74 0.45 -1.67
N ALA A 366 22.64 -0.12 -2.88
CA ALA A 366 22.78 -1.56 -3.13
C ALA A 366 24.07 -2.15 -2.54
N ALA A 367 25.18 -1.41 -2.63
CA ALA A 367 26.46 -1.84 -2.09
C ALA A 367 26.59 -1.72 -0.56
N LYS A 368 25.80 -0.84 0.08
CA LYS A 368 25.91 -0.51 1.51
C LYS A 368 24.85 -1.20 2.36
N ASP A 369 23.63 -1.25 1.85
CA ASP A 369 22.47 -1.84 2.49
C ASP A 369 21.62 -2.56 1.42
N PRO A 370 21.97 -3.82 1.10
CA PRO A 370 21.22 -4.63 0.15
C PRO A 370 19.75 -4.82 0.55
N VAL A 371 19.46 -4.89 1.86
CA VAL A 371 18.09 -5.05 2.36
C VAL A 371 17.24 -3.84 1.99
N ALA A 372 17.75 -2.63 2.23
CA ALA A 372 17.05 -1.40 1.84
C ALA A 372 16.90 -1.28 0.32
N PHE A 373 17.92 -1.68 -0.45
CA PHE A 373 17.85 -1.71 -1.90
C PHE A 373 16.71 -2.60 -2.41
N TYR A 374 16.66 -3.87 -2.01
CA TYR A 374 15.64 -4.80 -2.50
C TYR A 374 14.24 -4.44 -2.03
N ARG A 375 14.11 -3.88 -0.82
CA ARG A 375 12.85 -3.28 -0.35
C ARG A 375 12.35 -2.24 -1.34
N PHE A 376 13.13 -1.18 -1.59
CA PHE A 376 12.69 -0.08 -2.44
C PHE A 376 12.52 -0.47 -3.91
N GLU A 377 13.39 -1.33 -4.44
CA GLU A 377 13.28 -1.84 -5.81
C GLU A 377 11.99 -2.65 -6.01
N SER A 378 11.56 -3.39 -4.98
CA SER A 378 10.33 -4.19 -5.02
C SER A 378 9.04 -3.42 -4.73
N ASP A 379 9.12 -2.22 -4.13
CA ASP A 379 7.93 -1.46 -3.73
C ASP A 379 7.07 -1.07 -4.94
N TYR A 380 7.66 -0.49 -6.00
CA TYR A 380 6.91 -0.15 -7.21
C TYR A 380 6.20 -1.37 -7.82
N PRO A 381 6.87 -2.52 -8.06
CA PRO A 381 6.19 -3.73 -8.51
C PRO A 381 5.03 -4.17 -7.60
N GLY A 382 5.23 -4.16 -6.28
CA GLY A 382 4.18 -4.53 -5.32
C GLY A 382 2.98 -3.60 -5.39
N PHE A 383 3.20 -2.28 -5.47
CA PHE A 383 2.14 -1.30 -5.57
C PHE A 383 1.49 -1.22 -6.95
N PHE A 384 2.20 -1.58 -8.01
CA PHE A 384 1.60 -1.76 -9.34
C PHE A 384 0.67 -2.98 -9.35
N ALA A 385 1.03 -4.06 -8.64
CA ALA A 385 0.13 -5.18 -8.45
C ALA A 385 -1.13 -4.79 -7.66
N ARG A 386 -1.00 -3.97 -6.61
CA ARG A 386 -2.15 -3.38 -5.91
C ARG A 386 -2.99 -2.49 -6.83
N ALA A 387 -2.35 -1.61 -7.60
CA ALA A 387 -3.02 -0.72 -8.56
C ALA A 387 -3.86 -1.51 -9.58
N ALA A 388 -3.35 -2.65 -10.05
CA ALA A 388 -4.04 -3.53 -10.97
C ALA A 388 -5.37 -4.06 -10.41
N VAL A 389 -5.46 -4.32 -9.09
CA VAL A 389 -6.71 -4.79 -8.45
C VAL A 389 -7.86 -3.83 -8.72
N TYR A 390 -7.64 -2.52 -8.59
CA TYR A 390 -8.71 -1.53 -8.80
C TYR A 390 -9.27 -1.59 -10.23
N TYR A 391 -8.41 -1.79 -11.23
CA TYR A 391 -8.84 -1.90 -12.63
C TYR A 391 -9.64 -3.17 -12.93
N THR A 392 -9.62 -4.18 -12.05
CA THR A 392 -10.45 -5.39 -12.17
C THR A 392 -11.85 -5.25 -11.54
N LEU A 393 -12.10 -4.18 -10.76
CA LEU A 393 -13.39 -3.96 -10.12
C LEU A 393 -14.44 -3.54 -11.17
N GLN A 394 -15.46 -4.38 -11.36
CA GLN A 394 -16.47 -4.25 -12.41
C GLN A 394 -17.56 -3.18 -12.15
N ASP A 395 -17.75 -2.76 -10.90
CA ASP A 395 -19.00 -2.10 -10.48
C ASP A 395 -18.95 -0.57 -10.34
N GLU A 396 -17.83 0.08 -10.66
CA GLU A 396 -17.62 1.48 -10.27
C GLU A 396 -17.20 2.34 -11.44
N GLY A 397 -18.21 3.00 -12.03
CA GLY A 397 -18.13 4.23 -12.80
C GLY A 397 -17.23 4.20 -14.04
N LYS A 398 -17.54 5.06 -15.00
CA LYS A 398 -16.50 5.46 -15.96
C LYS A 398 -15.44 6.22 -15.18
N LEU A 399 -14.15 5.87 -15.33
CA LEU A 399 -13.06 6.67 -14.74
C LEU A 399 -13.25 8.15 -15.11
N PRO A 400 -13.07 9.08 -14.15
CA PRO A 400 -13.24 10.49 -14.43
C PRO A 400 -12.25 10.94 -15.51
N ALA A 401 -12.65 11.92 -16.33
CA ALA A 401 -11.71 12.55 -17.24
C ALA A 401 -10.73 13.41 -16.41
N PRO A 402 -9.42 13.41 -16.72
CA PRO A 402 -8.50 14.31 -16.05
C PRO A 402 -8.87 15.77 -16.38
N PRO A 403 -8.82 16.70 -15.41
CA PRO A 403 -8.95 18.13 -15.67
C PRO A 403 -7.84 18.62 -16.61
N ALA A 404 -8.03 19.79 -17.19
CA ALA A 404 -6.94 20.47 -17.88
C ALA A 404 -5.84 20.88 -16.87
N PRO A 405 -4.55 20.95 -17.25
CA PRO A 405 -3.49 21.35 -16.31
C PRO A 405 -3.75 22.67 -15.56
N ALA A 406 -4.30 23.68 -16.24
CA ALA A 406 -4.63 24.96 -15.62
C ALA A 406 -5.81 24.85 -14.62
N GLU A 407 -6.80 24.00 -14.92
CA GLU A 407 -7.93 23.72 -14.04
C GLU A 407 -7.47 22.95 -12.80
N PHE A 408 -6.59 21.96 -12.98
CA PHE A 408 -5.95 21.24 -11.88
C PHE A 408 -5.19 22.19 -10.93
N GLU A 409 -4.36 23.09 -11.46
CA GLU A 409 -3.64 24.06 -10.60
C GLU A 409 -4.60 25.05 -9.92
N GLN A 410 -5.77 25.34 -10.52
CA GLN A 410 -6.83 26.13 -9.87
C GLN A 410 -7.51 25.36 -8.74
N HIS A 411 -7.79 24.07 -8.91
CA HIS A 411 -8.37 23.23 -7.84
C HIS A 411 -7.48 23.17 -6.60
N LEU A 412 -6.16 23.15 -6.79
CA LEU A 412 -5.19 23.11 -5.70
C LEU A 412 -4.77 24.50 -5.20
N ALA A 413 -5.23 25.57 -5.83
CA ALA A 413 -4.88 26.93 -5.42
C ALA A 413 -5.47 27.26 -4.05
N GLY A 414 -4.73 28.04 -3.26
CA GLY A 414 -5.16 28.46 -1.95
C GLY A 414 -4.08 28.27 -0.89
N ILE A 415 -4.49 28.41 0.35
CA ILE A 415 -3.60 28.34 1.51
C ILE A 415 -4.05 27.17 2.36
N TYR A 416 -3.12 26.28 2.67
CA TYR A 416 -3.26 25.29 3.72
C TYR A 416 -2.41 25.70 4.93
N GLN A 417 -3.00 25.63 6.12
CA GLN A 417 -2.34 25.96 7.38
C GLN A 417 -2.59 24.84 8.38
N GLU A 418 -1.50 24.36 8.98
CA GLU A 418 -1.54 23.52 10.16
C GLU A 418 -0.83 24.26 11.29
N PRO A 419 -1.57 25.02 12.12
CA PRO A 419 -0.99 25.82 13.20
C PRO A 419 -0.20 24.97 14.20
N ASP A 420 -0.70 23.78 14.53
CA ASP A 420 -0.10 22.91 15.55
C ASP A 420 1.27 22.39 15.07
N ALA A 421 1.43 22.14 13.76
CA ALA A 421 2.69 21.77 13.12
C ALA A 421 3.51 22.98 12.62
N LYS A 422 3.05 24.22 12.90
CA LYS A 422 3.67 25.48 12.45
C LYS A 422 3.94 25.49 10.93
N PHE A 423 3.03 24.91 10.16
CA PHE A 423 3.18 24.75 8.72
C PHE A 423 2.18 25.62 7.95
N ILE A 424 2.68 26.29 6.92
CA ILE A 424 1.86 27.00 5.94
C ILE A 424 2.37 26.69 4.54
N SER A 425 1.45 26.35 3.64
CA SER A 425 1.72 26.26 2.22
C SER A 425 0.71 27.07 1.44
N GLN A 426 1.19 27.86 0.48
CA GLN A 426 0.34 28.54 -0.48
C GLN A 426 0.64 27.99 -1.87
N ARG A 427 -0.42 27.62 -2.58
CA ARG A 427 -0.35 27.26 -4.00
C ARG A 427 -0.99 28.36 -4.82
N THR A 428 -0.25 28.83 -5.83
CA THR A 428 -0.74 29.80 -6.80
C THR A 428 -1.32 29.07 -8.01
N PRO A 429 -2.42 29.55 -8.61
CA PRO A 429 -3.02 28.92 -9.79
C PRO A 429 -2.14 29.06 -11.03
N THR A 430 -1.16 29.96 -11.00
CA THR A 430 -0.12 30.11 -12.01
C THR A 430 1.23 29.74 -11.42
N ARG A 431 2.05 29.00 -12.17
CA ARG A 431 3.47 28.85 -11.82
C ARG A 431 4.11 30.23 -11.89
N LEU A 432 4.90 30.59 -10.88
CA LEU A 432 5.72 31.79 -10.95
C LEU A 432 6.67 31.64 -12.16
N PRO A 433 6.77 32.68 -13.02
CA PRO A 433 7.53 32.61 -14.27
C PRO A 433 9.02 32.37 -14.07
#